data_AF-A0A8K0I8G5-F1
#
_entry.id   AF-A0A8K0I8G5-F1
#
_cell.length_a   1.000
_cell.length_b   1.000
_cell.length_c   1.000
_cell.angle_alpha   90.00
_cell.angle_beta   90.00
_cell.angle_gamma   90.00
#
_symmetry.space_group_name_H-M   'P 1'
#
loop_
_entity.id
_entity.type
_entity.pdbx_description
1 polymer ?
#
loop_
_entity_poly.entity_id
_entity_poly.type
_entity_poly.pdbx_seq_one_letter_code
_entity_poly.pdbx_strand_id
1 'polypeptide(L)'
;MVLLIRRSGKRDHSRRELDVIDALINSCPSRPAEFFVYASGRVAAKLFYWGEKETMDTVLFFWRRRLEGAHLLRPKVVVSGTSVRYDGEEAAARVRSLFVAHACDLLKGESVKRCEQRIGEITAEIKKVSAELGGRNRLKDYEELYAKRTQLQTEEEHLRKKMEEFRAAMRCILRHLGEPLEEVGAEKEAAFELLKFAGGRDWGCIHSVTVRECRRLDENLPIYACRRQILRNIVANQIGRKRK
;
A
#
# COMPACT_ATOMS: atom_id res chain seq x y z
N MET A 1 24.28 11.62 16.58
CA MET A 1 23.09 10.73 16.55
C MET A 1 23.41 9.45 15.76
N VAL A 2 22.74 8.34 16.09
CA VAL A 2 22.95 7.05 15.42
C VAL A 2 21.68 6.66 14.68
N LEU A 3 21.81 6.30 13.41
CA LEU A 3 20.73 5.70 12.62
C LEU A 3 21.01 4.22 12.40
N LEU A 4 20.10 3.37 12.89
CA LEU A 4 20.13 1.94 12.64
C LEU A 4 19.26 1.59 11.44
N ILE A 5 19.87 0.98 10.42
CA ILE A 5 19.14 0.43 9.28
C ILE A 5 18.87 -1.05 9.59
N ARG A 6 17.60 -1.40 9.79
CA ARG A 6 17.19 -2.73 10.24
C ARG A 6 16.60 -3.57 9.12
N ARG A 7 16.85 -4.87 9.17
CA ARG A 7 16.25 -5.84 8.26
C ARG A 7 14.86 -6.26 8.75
N SER A 8 14.00 -6.63 7.81
CA SER A 8 12.64 -7.11 8.12
C SER A 8 12.61 -8.60 8.53
N GLY A 9 13.72 -9.34 8.46
CA GLY A 9 13.82 -10.77 8.83
C GLY A 9 15.21 -11.18 9.35
N LYS A 10 15.33 -12.43 9.83
CA LYS A 10 16.60 -13.08 10.22
C LYS A 10 16.95 -14.13 9.16
N ARG A 11 17.76 -13.82 8.15
CA ARG A 11 18.39 -14.84 7.28
C ARG A 11 19.83 -14.41 7.00
N ASP A 12 20.64 -15.31 6.46
CA ASP A 12 21.87 -14.89 5.80
C ASP A 12 21.53 -14.18 4.50
N HIS A 13 22.23 -13.08 4.24
CA HIS A 13 21.89 -12.13 3.20
C HIS A 13 22.84 -12.27 2.02
N SER A 14 22.27 -12.30 0.81
CA SER A 14 23.05 -12.45 -0.41
C SER A 14 23.97 -11.25 -0.64
N ARG A 15 25.06 -11.45 -1.38
CA ARG A 15 25.96 -10.38 -1.84
C ARG A 15 25.19 -9.20 -2.48
N ARG A 16 24.12 -9.49 -3.23
CA ARG A 16 23.25 -8.49 -3.85
C ARG A 16 22.58 -7.54 -2.85
N GLU A 17 22.25 -8.01 -1.65
CA GLU A 17 21.65 -7.14 -0.62
C GLU A 17 22.70 -6.19 -0.02
N LEU A 18 23.94 -6.64 0.11
CA LEU A 18 25.05 -5.78 0.54
C LEU A 18 25.31 -4.68 -0.50
N ASP A 19 25.35 -5.04 -1.79
CA ASP A 19 25.51 -4.06 -2.87
C ASP A 19 24.38 -3.00 -2.86
N VAL A 20 23.14 -3.42 -2.56
CA VAL A 20 22.00 -2.51 -2.38
C VAL A 20 22.18 -1.60 -1.18
N ILE A 21 22.65 -2.12 -0.04
CA ILE A 21 22.90 -1.32 1.16
C ILE A 21 23.99 -0.28 0.89
N ASP A 22 25.10 -0.67 0.26
CA ASP A 22 26.19 0.24 -0.08
C ASP A 22 25.73 1.33 -1.06
N ALA A 23 24.97 0.95 -2.10
CA ALA A 23 24.39 1.91 -3.05
C ALA A 23 23.44 2.90 -2.36
N LEU A 24 22.61 2.45 -1.40
CA LEU A 24 21.72 3.31 -0.64
C LEU A 24 22.49 4.28 0.26
N ILE A 25 23.55 3.81 0.94
CA ILE A 25 24.38 4.66 1.81
C ILE A 25 25.10 5.73 0.98
N ASN A 26 25.66 5.35 -0.17
CA ASN A 26 26.32 6.28 -1.09
C ASN A 26 25.36 7.29 -1.74
N SER A 27 24.08 6.98 -1.78
CA SER A 27 23.02 7.86 -2.32
C SER A 27 22.32 8.68 -1.24
N CYS A 28 22.78 8.63 0.02
CA CYS A 28 22.17 9.40 1.10
C CYS A 28 22.30 10.92 0.82
N PRO A 29 21.28 11.73 1.16
CA PRO A 29 21.31 13.19 0.95
C PRO A 29 22.47 13.89 1.66
N SER A 30 22.95 13.29 2.75
CA SER A 30 24.13 13.74 3.49
C SER A 30 25.01 12.53 3.75
N ARG A 31 26.32 12.70 3.58
CA ARG A 31 27.27 11.63 3.84
C ARG A 31 27.35 11.39 5.35
N PRO A 32 27.20 10.14 5.83
CA PRO A 32 27.41 9.83 7.25
C PRO A 32 28.87 10.10 7.62
N ALA A 33 29.09 10.58 8.85
CA ALA A 33 30.43 10.81 9.40
C ALA A 33 31.22 9.50 9.49
N GLU A 34 30.52 8.45 9.91
CA GLU A 34 31.03 7.09 9.97
C GLU A 34 29.87 6.12 9.69
N PHE A 35 30.17 4.96 9.13
CA PHE A 35 29.18 3.91 8.96
C PHE A 35 29.78 2.51 9.00
N PHE A 36 28.96 1.55 9.44
CA PHE A 36 29.28 0.13 9.44
C PHE A 36 28.18 -0.64 8.72
N VAL A 37 28.57 -1.55 7.83
CA VAL A 37 27.66 -2.48 7.16
C VAL A 37 27.91 -3.88 7.71
N TYR A 38 26.84 -4.57 8.07
CA TYR A 38 26.90 -5.90 8.66
C TYR A 38 26.37 -6.93 7.67
N ALA A 39 27.16 -7.96 7.38
CA ALA A 39 26.78 -9.02 6.43
C ALA A 39 25.57 -9.85 6.89
N SER A 40 25.35 -9.98 8.19
CA SER A 40 24.25 -10.77 8.77
C SER A 40 23.59 -10.06 9.95
N GLY A 41 22.50 -10.65 10.46
CA GLY A 41 21.78 -10.16 11.63
C GLY A 41 20.70 -9.12 11.36
N ARG A 42 20.03 -8.66 12.43
CA ARG A 42 18.86 -7.75 12.35
C ARG A 42 19.22 -6.32 11.96
N VAL A 43 20.45 -5.88 12.22
CA VAL A 43 20.95 -4.56 11.84
C VAL A 43 21.77 -4.75 10.57
N ALA A 44 21.35 -4.09 9.49
CA ALA A 44 22.05 -4.09 8.21
C ALA A 44 23.18 -3.08 8.18
N ALA A 45 22.95 -1.89 8.73
CA ALA A 45 23.96 -0.87 8.84
C ALA A 45 23.74 0.02 10.07
N LYS A 46 24.82 0.64 10.52
CA LYS A 46 24.83 1.68 11.55
C LYS A 46 25.47 2.91 10.94
N LEU A 47 24.77 4.03 10.94
CA LEU A 47 25.20 5.31 10.37
C LEU A 47 25.32 6.34 11.49
N PHE A 48 26.37 7.15 11.47
CA PHE A 48 26.62 8.19 12.46
C PHE A 48 26.53 9.56 11.80
N TYR A 49 25.77 10.45 12.43
CA TYR A 49 25.58 11.83 12.00
C TYR A 49 25.83 12.78 13.16
N TRP A 50 26.39 13.96 12.87
CA TRP A 50 26.63 15.00 13.86
C TRP A 50 25.35 15.73 14.25
N GLY A 51 24.47 16.01 13.28
CA GLY A 51 23.23 16.76 13.49
C GLY A 51 21.94 15.94 13.30
N GLU A 52 20.86 16.51 13.82
CA GLU A 52 19.51 15.97 13.71
C GLU A 52 18.96 16.10 12.29
N LYS A 53 19.21 17.23 11.63
CA LYS A 53 18.74 17.50 10.28
C LYS A 53 19.23 16.43 9.29
N GLU A 54 20.52 16.14 9.29
CA GLU A 54 21.14 15.14 8.40
C GLU A 54 20.61 13.74 8.70
N THR A 55 20.43 13.43 10.00
CA THR A 55 19.82 12.16 10.43
C THR A 55 18.40 12.03 9.89
N MET A 56 17.60 13.09 10.01
CA MET A 56 16.19 13.10 9.59
C MET A 56 16.03 13.05 8.07
N ASP A 57 16.84 13.78 7.32
CA ASP A 57 16.81 13.73 5.86
C ASP A 57 17.19 12.32 5.35
N THR A 58 18.13 11.66 6.04
CA THR A 58 18.46 10.26 5.78
C THR A 58 17.31 9.31 6.11
N VAL A 59 16.63 9.48 7.25
CA VAL A 59 15.45 8.66 7.61
C VAL A 59 14.37 8.76 6.55
N LEU A 60 14.07 9.98 6.09
CA LEU A 60 13.07 10.22 5.05
C LEU A 60 13.51 9.62 3.71
N PHE A 61 14.79 9.73 3.36
CA PHE A 61 15.36 9.10 2.18
C PHE A 61 15.12 7.58 2.18
N PHE A 62 15.47 6.88 3.27
CA PHE A 62 15.25 5.43 3.36
C PHE A 62 13.75 5.06 3.30
N TRP A 63 12.86 5.82 3.94
CA TRP A 63 11.43 5.55 3.82
C TRP A 63 10.91 5.80 2.40
N ARG A 64 11.36 6.85 1.72
CA ARG A 64 10.96 7.17 0.35
C ARG A 64 11.37 6.06 -0.61
N ARG A 65 12.65 5.66 -0.58
CA ARG A 65 13.17 4.55 -1.38
C ARG A 65 12.45 3.24 -1.09
N ARG A 66 12.09 3.00 0.18
CA ARG A 66 11.27 1.84 0.56
C ARG A 66 9.89 1.88 -0.10
N LEU A 67 9.18 3.00 -0.01
CA LEU A 67 7.84 3.18 -0.59
C LEU A 67 7.84 3.02 -2.11
N GLU A 68 8.96 3.38 -2.77
CA GLU A 68 9.21 3.13 -4.19
C GLU A 68 9.57 1.66 -4.50
N GLY A 69 9.65 0.79 -3.50
CA GLY A 69 9.96 -0.62 -3.65
C GLY A 69 11.45 -0.97 -3.75
N ALA A 70 12.37 -0.01 -3.55
CA ALA A 70 13.80 -0.23 -3.76
C ALA A 70 14.44 -1.17 -2.72
N HIS A 71 13.87 -1.27 -1.51
CA HIS A 71 14.40 -2.13 -0.46
C HIS A 71 13.36 -2.47 0.62
N LEU A 72 13.70 -3.39 1.52
CA LEU A 72 12.88 -3.76 2.69
C LEU A 72 13.53 -3.40 4.04
N LEU A 73 14.53 -2.53 4.03
CA LEU A 73 15.17 -1.98 5.23
C LEU A 73 14.26 -0.99 5.98
N ARG A 74 14.44 -0.88 7.30
CA ARG A 74 13.68 -0.02 8.22
C ARG A 74 14.63 0.89 8.99
N PRO A 75 14.63 2.21 8.74
CA PRO A 75 15.44 3.14 9.52
C PRO A 75 14.89 3.29 10.94
N LYS A 76 15.76 3.31 11.94
CA LYS A 76 15.44 3.60 13.35
C LYS A 76 16.50 4.52 13.95
N VAL A 77 16.08 5.72 14.35
CA VAL A 77 16.95 6.65 15.07
C VAL A 77 17.19 6.14 16.49
N VAL A 78 18.44 6.21 16.93
CA VAL A 78 18.91 5.94 18.29
C VAL A 78 19.64 7.17 18.78
N VAL A 79 19.09 7.79 19.82
CA VAL A 79 19.70 8.94 20.48
C VAL A 79 20.60 8.40 21.59
N SER A 80 21.88 8.76 21.56
CA SER A 80 22.85 8.40 22.59
C SER A 80 23.37 9.68 23.25
N GLY A 81 23.11 9.84 24.54
CA GLY A 81 23.56 11.00 25.34
C GLY A 81 22.54 12.13 25.47
N THR A 82 22.69 12.91 26.55
CA THR A 82 21.79 13.97 27.05
C THR A 82 21.87 15.31 26.30
N SER A 83 22.73 15.45 25.29
CA SER A 83 23.07 16.75 24.69
C SER A 83 22.28 17.13 23.43
N VAL A 84 21.67 16.18 22.71
CA VAL A 84 20.92 16.46 21.48
C VAL A 84 19.43 16.29 21.76
N ARG A 85 18.66 17.39 21.72
CA ARG A 85 17.19 17.36 21.77
C ARG A 85 16.69 16.80 20.44
N TYR A 86 16.41 15.49 20.41
CA TYR A 86 15.74 14.86 19.28
C TYR A 86 14.23 15.03 19.42
N ASP A 87 13.59 15.68 18.45
CA ASP A 87 12.14 15.78 18.41
C ASP A 87 11.55 14.55 17.70
N GLY A 88 11.20 13.54 18.51
CA GLY A 88 10.58 12.33 18.02
C GLY A 88 9.18 12.54 17.42
N GLU A 89 8.46 13.59 17.82
CA GLU A 89 7.13 13.90 17.31
C GLU A 89 7.22 14.58 15.94
N GLU A 90 8.11 15.55 15.78
CA GLU A 90 8.40 16.17 14.48
C GLU A 90 8.89 15.10 13.49
N ALA A 91 9.81 14.23 13.92
CA ALA A 91 10.29 13.12 13.10
C ALA A 91 9.15 12.21 12.64
N ALA A 92 8.25 11.83 13.56
CA ALA A 92 7.09 11.02 13.24
C ALA A 92 6.09 11.75 12.33
N ALA A 93 5.96 13.08 12.47
CA ALA A 93 5.12 13.91 11.61
C ALA A 93 5.66 13.97 10.18
N ARG A 94 6.97 14.15 9.99
CA ARG A 94 7.60 14.15 8.66
C ARG A 94 7.47 12.80 7.95
N VAL A 95 7.68 11.69 8.68
CA VAL A 95 7.46 10.34 8.11
C VAL A 95 5.98 10.12 7.80
N ARG A 96 5.05 10.57 8.67
CA ARG A 96 3.61 10.51 8.38
C ARG A 96 3.28 11.18 7.07
N SER A 97 3.71 12.44 6.86
CA SER A 97 3.42 13.19 5.64
C SER A 97 3.90 12.47 4.39
N LEU A 98 5.04 11.78 4.45
CA LEU A 98 5.55 10.95 3.36
C LEU A 98 4.61 9.77 3.04
N PHE A 99 4.11 9.07 4.06
CA PHE A 99 3.16 7.97 3.88
C PHE A 99 1.79 8.44 3.37
N VAL A 100 1.33 9.60 3.84
CA VAL A 100 0.10 10.23 3.36
C VAL A 100 0.21 10.55 1.88
N ALA A 101 1.27 11.28 1.48
CA ALA A 101 1.50 11.62 0.09
C ALA A 101 1.52 10.36 -0.80
N HIS A 102 2.26 9.33 -0.37
CA HIS A 102 2.33 8.06 -1.10
C HIS A 102 0.95 7.37 -1.24
N ALA A 103 0.14 7.34 -0.18
CA ALA A 103 -1.20 6.75 -0.25
C ALA A 103 -2.14 7.54 -1.19
N CYS A 104 -2.03 8.88 -1.20
CA CYS A 104 -2.75 9.74 -2.14
C CYS A 104 -2.29 9.53 -3.59
N ASP A 105 -0.99 9.36 -3.82
CA ASP A 105 -0.43 9.07 -5.14
C ASP A 105 -0.91 7.71 -5.67
N LEU A 106 -0.96 6.70 -4.80
CA LEU A 106 -1.47 5.36 -5.15
C LEU A 106 -2.94 5.38 -5.60
N LEU A 107 -3.77 6.23 -5.01
CA LEU A 107 -5.17 6.41 -5.42
C LEU A 107 -5.30 7.00 -6.83
N LYS A 108 -4.26 7.65 -7.35
CA LYS A 108 -4.18 8.26 -8.69
C LYS A 108 -3.14 7.57 -9.58
N GLY A 109 -2.59 6.45 -9.11
CA GLY A 109 -1.45 5.77 -9.70
C GLY A 109 -1.80 4.95 -10.94
N GLU A 110 -0.78 4.38 -11.58
CA GLU A 110 -0.92 3.63 -12.82
C GLU A 110 -1.85 2.41 -12.71
N SER A 111 -1.79 1.66 -11.60
CA SER A 111 -2.67 0.51 -11.38
C SER A 111 -4.15 0.89 -11.36
N VAL A 112 -4.49 2.04 -10.74
CA VAL A 112 -5.86 2.57 -10.73
C VAL A 112 -6.26 2.98 -12.14
N LYS A 113 -5.43 3.77 -12.83
CA LYS A 113 -5.68 4.21 -14.21
C LYS A 113 -5.89 3.03 -15.17
N ARG A 114 -5.07 1.99 -15.07
CA ARG A 114 -5.19 0.76 -15.88
C ARG A 114 -6.51 0.05 -15.62
N CYS A 115 -6.93 -0.01 -14.36
CA CYS A 115 -8.22 -0.61 -14.00
C CYS A 115 -9.40 0.22 -14.54
N GLU A 116 -9.35 1.55 -14.41
CA GLU A 116 -10.34 2.48 -14.96
C GLU A 116 -10.43 2.39 -16.48
N GLN A 117 -9.29 2.34 -17.17
CA GLN A 117 -9.22 2.15 -18.60
C GLN A 117 -9.89 0.82 -19.01
N ARG A 118 -9.56 -0.28 -18.33
CA ARG A 118 -10.16 -1.60 -18.61
C ARG A 118 -11.67 -1.61 -18.39
N ILE A 119 -12.15 -0.95 -17.33
CA ILE A 119 -13.59 -0.76 -17.11
C ILE A 119 -14.19 -0.01 -18.30
N GLY A 120 -13.59 1.10 -18.74
CA GLY A 120 -14.06 1.87 -19.89
C GLY A 120 -14.13 1.05 -21.19
N GLU A 121 -13.12 0.23 -21.46
CA GLU A 121 -13.09 -0.70 -22.61
C GLU A 121 -14.25 -1.70 -22.54
N ILE A 122 -14.46 -2.33 -21.38
CA ILE A 122 -15.55 -3.30 -21.19
C ILE A 122 -16.91 -2.61 -21.31
N THR A 123 -17.09 -1.42 -20.72
CA THR A 123 -18.32 -0.63 -20.83
C THR A 123 -18.64 -0.33 -22.30
N ALA A 124 -17.64 0.04 -23.10
CA ALA A 124 -17.82 0.31 -24.53
C ALA A 124 -18.22 -0.96 -25.30
N GLU A 125 -17.59 -2.09 -25.00
CA GLU A 125 -17.94 -3.38 -25.61
C GLU A 125 -19.35 -3.84 -25.23
N ILE A 126 -19.77 -3.65 -23.97
CA ILE A 126 -21.15 -3.93 -23.52
C ILE A 126 -22.15 -3.11 -24.34
N LYS A 127 -21.87 -1.82 -24.57
CA LYS A 127 -22.75 -0.96 -25.39
C LYS A 127 -22.84 -1.47 -26.83
N LYS A 128 -21.72 -1.87 -27.42
CA LYS A 128 -21.67 -2.43 -28.77
C LYS A 128 -22.49 -3.71 -28.88
N VAL A 129 -22.25 -4.69 -28.00
CA VAL A 129 -22.99 -5.96 -27.98
C VAL A 129 -24.48 -5.72 -27.71
N SER A 130 -24.83 -4.75 -26.87
CA SER A 130 -26.22 -4.39 -26.61
C SER A 130 -26.91 -3.78 -27.83
N ALA A 131 -26.21 -3.00 -28.65
CA ALA A 131 -26.73 -2.49 -29.91
C ALA A 131 -26.92 -3.61 -30.94
N GLU A 132 -25.97 -4.55 -31.04
CA GLU A 132 -26.08 -5.74 -31.89
C GLU A 132 -27.28 -6.61 -31.49
N LEU A 133 -27.50 -6.81 -30.19
CA LEU A 133 -28.67 -7.54 -29.66
C LEU A 133 -30.02 -6.89 -30.00
N GLY A 134 -30.06 -5.56 -30.16
CA GLY A 134 -31.27 -4.83 -30.55
C GLY A 134 -31.64 -4.98 -32.04
N GLY A 135 -30.74 -5.55 -32.85
CA GLY A 135 -30.97 -5.83 -34.26
C GLY A 135 -31.76 -7.12 -34.53
N ARG A 136 -31.99 -7.40 -35.82
CA ARG A 136 -32.66 -8.63 -36.27
C ARG A 136 -31.64 -9.77 -36.34
N ASN A 137 -31.58 -10.59 -35.30
CA ASN A 137 -30.60 -11.68 -35.18
C ASN A 137 -31.24 -13.06 -35.38
N ARG A 138 -30.47 -14.03 -35.89
CA ARG A 138 -30.87 -15.44 -35.80
C ARG A 138 -30.80 -15.88 -34.34
N LEU A 139 -31.60 -16.88 -33.96
CA LEU A 139 -31.73 -17.31 -32.57
C LEU A 139 -30.37 -17.69 -31.93
N LYS A 140 -29.52 -18.42 -32.66
CA LYS A 140 -28.18 -18.80 -32.21
C LYS A 140 -27.26 -17.58 -31.99
N ASP A 141 -27.28 -16.63 -32.92
CA ASP A 141 -26.47 -15.40 -32.83
C ASP A 141 -26.92 -14.54 -31.63
N TYR A 142 -28.23 -14.52 -31.34
CA TYR A 142 -28.77 -13.85 -30.18
C TYR A 142 -28.29 -14.48 -28.85
N GLU A 143 -28.31 -15.81 -28.74
CA GLU A 143 -27.83 -16.52 -27.55
C GLU A 143 -26.34 -16.26 -27.27
N GLU A 144 -25.50 -16.30 -28.31
CA GLU A 144 -24.06 -16.02 -28.20
C GLU A 144 -23.79 -14.57 -27.77
N LEU A 145 -24.48 -13.60 -28.38
CA LEU A 145 -24.37 -12.19 -28.01
C LEU A 145 -24.87 -11.92 -26.59
N TYR A 146 -25.96 -12.58 -26.17
CA TYR A 146 -26.50 -12.45 -24.83
C TYR A 146 -25.50 -12.98 -23.78
N ALA A 147 -24.95 -14.18 -24.00
CA ALA A 147 -23.94 -14.78 -23.13
C ALA A 147 -22.70 -13.89 -23.02
N LYS A 148 -22.21 -13.36 -24.15
CA LYS A 148 -21.07 -12.42 -24.19
C LYS A 148 -21.36 -11.17 -23.36
N ARG A 149 -22.53 -10.55 -23.51
CA ARG A 149 -22.92 -9.38 -22.72
C ARG A 149 -22.93 -9.68 -21.22
N THR A 150 -23.52 -10.80 -20.81
CA THR A 150 -23.57 -11.21 -19.39
C THR A 150 -22.18 -11.45 -18.81
N GLN A 151 -21.28 -12.08 -19.57
CA GLN A 151 -19.89 -12.25 -19.16
C GLN A 151 -19.19 -10.91 -18.96
N LEU A 152 -19.33 -9.99 -19.93
CA LEU A 152 -18.73 -8.65 -19.84
C LEU A 152 -19.28 -7.85 -18.66
N GLN A 153 -20.59 -7.91 -18.39
CA GLN A 153 -21.21 -7.27 -17.23
C GLN A 153 -20.63 -7.80 -15.92
N THR A 154 -20.41 -9.12 -15.84
CA THR A 154 -19.82 -9.76 -14.67
C THR A 154 -18.37 -9.33 -14.46
N GLU A 155 -17.57 -9.25 -15.54
CA GLU A 155 -16.18 -8.77 -15.49
C GLU A 155 -16.12 -7.30 -15.07
N GLU A 156 -16.98 -6.45 -15.63
CA GLU A 156 -17.08 -5.03 -15.31
C GLU A 156 -17.41 -4.81 -13.82
N GLU A 157 -18.43 -5.50 -13.31
CA GLU A 157 -18.84 -5.44 -11.90
C GLU A 157 -17.70 -5.91 -10.99
N HIS A 158 -17.02 -6.99 -11.38
CA HIS A 158 -15.89 -7.52 -10.63
C HIS A 158 -14.76 -6.47 -10.50
N LEU A 159 -14.39 -5.81 -11.60
CA LEU A 159 -13.36 -4.77 -11.58
C LEU A 159 -13.76 -3.55 -10.75
N ARG A 160 -15.00 -3.07 -10.86
CA ARG A 160 -15.51 -1.98 -10.02
C ARG A 160 -15.40 -2.29 -8.53
N LYS A 161 -15.85 -3.49 -8.14
CA LYS A 161 -15.74 -3.97 -6.75
C LYS A 161 -14.29 -4.09 -6.27
N LYS A 162 -13.37 -4.59 -7.11
CA LYS A 162 -11.93 -4.59 -6.76
C LYS A 162 -11.40 -3.16 -6.50
N MET A 163 -11.80 -2.20 -7.33
CA MET A 163 -11.39 -0.82 -7.15
C MET A 163 -11.95 -0.20 -5.86
N GLU A 164 -13.20 -0.47 -5.53
CA GLU A 164 -13.81 -0.05 -4.27
C GLU A 164 -13.07 -0.64 -3.07
N GLU A 165 -12.64 -1.90 -3.15
CA GLU A 165 -11.82 -2.57 -2.13
C GLU A 165 -10.45 -1.92 -1.94
N PHE A 166 -9.79 -1.56 -3.04
CA PHE A 166 -8.53 -0.85 -3.00
C PHE A 166 -8.67 0.55 -2.40
N ARG A 167 -9.64 1.34 -2.91
CA ARG A 167 -9.91 2.70 -2.43
C ARG A 167 -10.29 2.71 -0.95
N ALA A 168 -11.12 1.77 -0.50
CA ALA A 168 -11.47 1.62 0.90
C ALA A 168 -10.25 1.30 1.78
N ALA A 169 -9.34 0.44 1.31
CA ALA A 169 -8.12 0.11 2.05
C ALA A 169 -7.17 1.32 2.17
N MET A 170 -6.95 2.07 1.08
CA MET A 170 -6.15 3.30 1.11
C MET A 170 -6.76 4.36 2.03
N ARG A 171 -8.09 4.56 1.99
CA ARG A 171 -8.79 5.45 2.93
C ARG A 171 -8.62 5.02 4.39
N CYS A 172 -8.63 3.72 4.66
CA CYS A 172 -8.40 3.21 6.01
C CYS A 172 -6.96 3.49 6.49
N ILE A 173 -5.97 3.43 5.60
CA ILE A 173 -4.58 3.82 5.90
C ILE A 173 -4.51 5.33 6.18
N LEU A 174 -5.09 6.17 5.32
CA LEU A 174 -5.11 7.62 5.50
C LEU A 174 -5.77 8.04 6.82
N ARG A 175 -6.91 7.43 7.16
CA ARG A 175 -7.57 7.64 8.47
C ARG A 175 -6.66 7.26 9.64
N HIS A 176 -5.98 6.12 9.56
CA HIS A 176 -5.03 5.70 10.60
C HIS A 176 -3.84 6.67 10.74
N LEU A 177 -3.43 7.31 9.64
CA LEU A 177 -2.40 8.34 9.65
C LEU A 177 -2.90 9.67 10.22
N GLY A 178 -4.22 9.88 10.35
CA GLY A 178 -4.83 11.07 10.91
C GLY A 178 -5.26 12.10 9.87
N GLU A 179 -5.37 11.71 8.59
CA GLU A 179 -5.82 12.61 7.53
C GLU A 179 -7.35 12.68 7.43
N PRO A 180 -7.94 13.89 7.33
CA PRO A 180 -9.36 14.04 7.10
C PRO A 180 -9.75 13.49 5.72
N LEU A 181 -10.80 12.68 5.67
CA LEU A 181 -11.25 11.97 4.46
C LEU A 181 -12.10 12.84 3.51
N GLU A 182 -12.36 14.10 3.89
CA GLU A 182 -13.21 15.03 3.14
C GLU A 182 -12.59 15.39 1.78
N GLU A 183 -11.27 15.37 1.66
CA GLU A 183 -10.56 15.65 0.40
C GLU A 183 -10.40 14.43 -0.54
N VAL A 184 -10.83 13.24 -0.11
CA VAL A 184 -10.56 11.97 -0.82
C VAL A 184 -11.81 11.40 -1.52
N GLY A 185 -12.84 12.22 -1.74
CA GLY A 185 -14.04 11.86 -2.53
C GLY A 185 -14.86 10.73 -1.89
N ALA A 186 -15.26 10.92 -0.63
CA ALA A 186 -15.97 9.89 0.13
C ALA A 186 -17.44 9.74 -0.31
N GLU A 187 -17.72 8.69 -1.09
CA GLU A 187 -19.04 8.05 -1.01
C GLU A 187 -19.23 7.46 0.40
N LYS A 188 -20.45 7.58 0.93
CA LYS A 188 -20.90 7.04 2.23
C LYS A 188 -20.85 5.51 2.23
N GLU A 189 -19.68 4.88 2.15
CA GLU A 189 -19.55 3.46 2.43
C GLU A 189 -19.36 3.24 3.93
N ALA A 190 -20.36 2.62 4.53
CA ALA A 190 -20.49 2.36 5.97
C ALA A 190 -19.24 1.72 6.61
N ALA A 191 -18.75 2.40 7.65
CA ALA A 191 -18.30 1.99 9.00
C ALA A 191 -17.65 0.60 9.26
N PHE A 192 -17.26 -0.18 8.25
CA PHE A 192 -16.49 -1.40 8.46
C PHE A 192 -15.00 -1.09 8.34
N GLU A 193 -14.32 -0.97 9.49
CA GLU A 193 -12.87 -0.84 9.53
C GLU A 193 -12.22 -2.14 9.10
N LEU A 194 -11.85 -2.17 7.83
CA LEU A 194 -11.20 -3.30 7.17
C LEU A 194 -9.81 -3.60 7.76
N LEU A 195 -9.05 -2.56 8.09
CA LEU A 195 -7.68 -2.68 8.56
C LEU A 195 -7.61 -2.20 10.01
N LYS A 196 -7.12 -3.08 10.88
CA LYS A 196 -6.82 -2.76 12.27
C LYS A 196 -5.32 -2.63 12.43
N PHE A 197 -4.88 -1.47 12.85
CA PHE A 197 -3.50 -1.22 13.25
C PHE A 197 -3.44 -1.24 14.79
N ALA A 198 -2.53 -2.03 15.37
CA ALA A 198 -2.30 -2.01 16.81
C ALA A 198 -1.79 -0.62 17.24
N GLY A 199 -2.05 -0.21 18.48
CA GLY A 199 -1.68 1.12 18.99
C GLY A 199 -0.21 1.47 18.73
N GLY A 200 0.03 2.64 18.12
CA GLY A 200 1.34 3.09 17.64
C GLY A 200 1.47 3.09 16.11
N ARG A 201 2.44 3.83 15.56
CA ARG A 201 2.69 3.90 14.10
C ARG A 201 3.84 2.98 13.71
N ASP A 202 3.56 1.69 13.49
CA ASP A 202 4.52 0.80 12.82
C ASP A 202 4.50 1.07 11.31
N TRP A 203 5.36 1.99 10.88
CA TRP A 203 5.58 2.34 9.47
C TRP A 203 5.86 1.12 8.58
N GLY A 204 6.55 0.10 9.11
CA GLY A 204 6.83 -1.12 8.38
C GLY A 204 5.59 -2.01 8.19
N CYS A 205 4.68 -2.01 9.17
CA CYS A 205 3.38 -2.66 9.06
C CYS A 205 2.49 -1.92 8.05
N ILE A 206 2.38 -0.59 8.16
CA ILE A 206 1.62 0.26 7.23
C ILE A 206 2.08 0.01 5.80
N HIS A 207 3.39 0.10 5.53
CA HIS A 207 3.96 -0.20 4.22
C HIS A 207 3.62 -1.61 3.72
N SER A 208 3.73 -2.63 4.59
CA SER A 208 3.41 -4.01 4.20
C SER A 208 1.94 -4.18 3.81
N VAL A 209 1.04 -3.50 4.52
CA VAL A 209 -0.38 -3.46 4.17
C VAL A 209 -0.58 -2.75 2.84
N THR A 210 0.01 -1.56 2.64
CA THR A 210 -0.06 -0.82 1.37
C THR A 210 0.35 -1.68 0.18
N VAL A 211 1.56 -2.28 0.23
CA VAL A 211 2.08 -3.13 -0.85
C VAL A 211 1.16 -4.31 -1.13
N ARG A 212 0.61 -4.94 -0.08
CA ARG A 212 -0.33 -6.05 -0.24
C ARG A 212 -1.61 -5.62 -0.95
N GLU A 213 -2.13 -4.42 -0.66
CA GLU A 213 -3.33 -3.91 -1.34
C GLU A 213 -3.05 -3.54 -2.80
N CYS A 214 -1.90 -2.94 -3.11
CA CYS A 214 -1.48 -2.71 -4.50
C CYS A 214 -1.41 -4.04 -5.29
N ARG A 215 -0.75 -5.05 -4.72
CA ARG A 215 -0.69 -6.39 -5.35
C ARG A 215 -2.06 -7.00 -5.57
N ARG A 216 -3.00 -6.86 -4.63
CA ARG A 216 -4.37 -7.37 -4.77
C ARG A 216 -5.17 -6.65 -5.85
N LEU A 217 -4.87 -5.38 -6.11
CA LEU A 217 -5.46 -4.66 -7.23
C LEU A 217 -4.91 -5.20 -8.56
N ASP A 218 -3.59 -5.41 -8.64
CA ASP A 218 -2.91 -5.88 -9.85
C ASP A 218 -3.17 -7.36 -10.16
N GLU A 219 -3.15 -8.22 -9.14
CA GLU A 219 -3.42 -9.65 -9.25
C GLU A 219 -4.95 -9.83 -9.36
N ASN A 220 -5.44 -10.44 -10.45
CA ASN A 220 -6.88 -10.63 -10.72
C ASN A 220 -7.52 -11.70 -9.84
N LEU A 221 -7.38 -11.58 -8.52
CA LEU A 221 -7.92 -12.50 -7.53
C LEU A 221 -9.43 -12.28 -7.34
N PRO A 222 -10.30 -13.24 -7.69
CA PRO A 222 -11.74 -13.07 -7.62
C PRO A 222 -12.26 -12.77 -6.21
N ILE A 223 -11.61 -13.32 -5.20
CA ILE A 223 -11.96 -13.14 -3.79
C ILE A 223 -11.76 -11.70 -3.30
N TYR A 224 -10.93 -10.90 -3.98
CA TYR A 224 -10.65 -9.54 -3.53
C TYR A 224 -11.89 -8.64 -3.62
N ALA A 225 -12.65 -8.74 -4.72
CA ALA A 225 -13.84 -7.94 -4.99
C ALA A 225 -14.96 -8.09 -3.96
N CYS A 226 -14.99 -9.17 -3.19
CA CYS A 226 -16.02 -9.43 -2.19
C CYS A 226 -15.45 -9.49 -0.75
N ARG A 227 -14.22 -9.03 -0.54
CA ARG A 227 -13.50 -9.18 0.73
C ARG A 227 -14.25 -8.56 1.91
N ARG A 228 -14.72 -7.32 1.84
CA ARG A 228 -15.48 -6.70 2.93
C ARG A 228 -16.73 -7.50 3.26
N GLN A 229 -17.42 -8.03 2.25
CA GLN A 229 -18.60 -8.87 2.45
C GLN A 229 -18.26 -10.17 3.17
N ILE A 230 -17.19 -10.86 2.74
CA ILE A 230 -16.70 -12.08 3.40
C ILE A 230 -16.37 -11.79 4.87
N LEU A 231 -15.61 -10.73 5.13
CA LEU A 231 -15.19 -10.37 6.49
C LEU A 231 -16.38 -10.00 7.38
N ARG A 232 -17.36 -9.25 6.86
CA ARG A 232 -18.61 -8.95 7.58
C ARG A 232 -19.37 -10.22 7.94
N ASN A 233 -19.49 -11.17 7.01
CA ASN A 233 -20.16 -12.45 7.26
C ASN A 233 -19.44 -13.27 8.34
N ILE A 234 -18.11 -13.30 8.32
CA ILE A 234 -17.32 -14.00 9.36
C ILE A 234 -17.56 -13.37 10.74
N VAL A 235 -17.50 -12.04 10.85
CA VAL A 235 -17.72 -11.34 12.12
C VAL A 235 -19.13 -11.58 12.65
N ALA A 236 -20.15 -11.47 11.80
CA ALA A 236 -21.53 -11.73 12.18
C ALA A 236 -21.72 -13.16 12.72
N ASN A 237 -21.11 -14.15 12.06
CA ASN A 237 -21.19 -15.56 12.46
C ASN A 237 -20.39 -15.89 13.74
N GLN A 238 -19.33 -15.13 14.04
CA GLN A 238 -18.57 -15.30 15.28
C GLN A 238 -19.30 -14.72 16.49
N ILE A 239 -20.04 -13.61 16.33
CA ILE A 239 -20.84 -13.02 17.41
C ILE A 239 -22.05 -13.92 17.74
N GLY A 240 -22.67 -14.55 16.73
CA GLY A 240 -23.78 -15.48 16.93
C GLY A 240 -23.42 -16.78 17.68
N ARG A 241 -22.14 -17.18 17.72
CA ARG A 241 -21.68 -18.40 18.43
C ARG A 241 -21.31 -18.19 19.90
N LYS A 242 -21.22 -16.95 20.39
CA LYS A 242 -20.89 -16.65 21.80
C LYS A 242 -22.10 -16.54 22.73
N ARG A 243 -23.30 -16.91 22.27
CA ARG A 243 -24.53 -17.01 23.07
C ARG A 243 -25.07 -18.44 23.03
N LYS A 244 -24.38 -19.37 23.68
CA LYS A 244 -24.91 -20.67 24.12
C LYS A 244 -24.19 -21.08 25.40
#